data_AF-W9NI75-F1
#
_entry.id   AF-W9NI75-F1
#
_cell.length_a   1.000
_cell.length_b   1.000
_cell.length_c   1.000
_cell.angle_alpha   90.00
_cell.angle_beta   90.00
_cell.angle_gamma   90.00
#
_symmetry.space_group_name_H-M   'P 1'
#
loop_
_entity.id
_entity.type
_entity.pdbx_description
1 polymer ?
#
loop_
_entity_poly.entity_id
_entity_poly.type
_entity_poly.pdbx_seq_one_letter_code
_entity_poly.pdbx_strand_id
1 'polypeptide(L)'
;MPRRNSPSGPTIATPISPMVDLDQFRCGRPPAVDETMYDNEVMLECDEADGAEPNRRHLYVWGFSLDNIQNRFCNIMKSKQTVADRLAAIAELDQQAMAWRDSLPVSCRPGHPILAPSELYMHVLLIHLQYFNLLRSIYWAAMTFTSRLNPDVLSLRIRSSHILCVDAARSFIKSLNE
;
A
#
# COMPACT_ATOMS: atom_id res chain seq x y z
N MET A 1 -21.28 -64.39 -37.80
CA MET A 1 -20.23 -64.19 -36.78
C MET A 1 -20.57 -62.96 -35.95
N PRO A 2 -20.90 -63.09 -34.66
CA PRO A 2 -21.10 -61.96 -33.75
C PRO A 2 -19.95 -61.86 -32.74
N ARG A 3 -19.41 -60.66 -32.47
CA ARG A 3 -18.71 -60.37 -31.21
C ARG A 3 -18.42 -58.87 -31.01
N ARG A 4 -18.67 -58.45 -29.77
CA ARG A 4 -18.16 -57.31 -28.96
C ARG A 4 -19.23 -56.25 -28.67
N ASN A 5 -19.84 -56.30 -27.49
CA ASN A 5 -19.35 -55.90 -26.15
C ASN A 5 -19.53 -54.40 -25.91
N SER A 6 -20.54 -54.05 -25.11
CA SER A 6 -20.57 -52.86 -24.24
C SER A 6 -19.46 -53.00 -23.17
N PRO A 7 -18.95 -51.93 -22.51
CA PRO A 7 -19.77 -51.01 -21.74
C PRO A 7 -19.41 -49.51 -21.82
N SER A 8 -20.42 -48.71 -21.49
CA SER A 8 -20.40 -47.34 -21.01
C SER A 8 -19.36 -47.07 -19.92
N GLY A 9 -18.47 -46.11 -20.15
CA GLY A 9 -17.66 -45.46 -19.11
C GLY A 9 -18.09 -44.00 -18.96
N PRO A 10 -18.22 -43.46 -17.73
CA PRO A 10 -18.48 -42.04 -17.53
C PRO A 10 -17.18 -41.23 -17.75
N THR A 11 -17.23 -40.25 -18.64
CA THR A 11 -16.23 -39.20 -18.78
C THR A 11 -16.26 -38.34 -17.52
N ILE A 12 -15.35 -38.58 -16.59
CA ILE A 12 -15.09 -37.69 -15.46
C ILE A 12 -14.33 -36.48 -16.02
N ALA A 13 -15.05 -35.39 -16.23
CA ALA A 13 -14.45 -34.07 -16.43
C ALA A 13 -13.80 -33.66 -15.11
N THR A 14 -12.47 -33.68 -15.07
CA THR A 14 -11.70 -33.00 -14.02
C THR A 14 -11.95 -31.50 -14.12
N PRO A 15 -12.40 -30.83 -13.05
CA PRO A 15 -12.36 -29.38 -13.01
C PRO A 15 -10.89 -28.98 -12.84
N ILE A 16 -10.38 -28.29 -13.85
CA ILE A 16 -9.09 -27.61 -13.80
C ILE A 16 -9.25 -26.53 -12.72
N SER A 17 -8.68 -26.77 -11.52
CA SER A 17 -8.60 -25.76 -10.47
C SER A 17 -8.01 -24.48 -11.06
N PRO A 18 -8.62 -23.30 -10.85
CA PRO A 18 -7.99 -22.05 -11.23
C PRO A 18 -6.72 -21.91 -10.39
N MET A 19 -5.60 -21.89 -11.10
CA MET A 19 -4.26 -21.68 -10.56
C MET A 19 -4.25 -20.36 -9.81
N VAL A 20 -4.12 -20.44 -8.47
CA VAL A 20 -4.08 -19.29 -7.58
C VAL A 20 -2.82 -18.48 -7.93
N ASP A 21 -3.03 -17.22 -8.34
CA ASP A 21 -1.95 -16.31 -8.75
C ASP A 21 -0.90 -16.17 -7.65
N LEU A 22 0.35 -16.54 -7.99
CA LEU A 22 1.53 -16.45 -7.12
C LEU A 22 1.79 -15.02 -6.59
N ASP A 23 1.23 -14.01 -7.25
CA ASP A 23 1.29 -12.61 -6.82
C ASP A 23 0.46 -12.31 -5.55
N GLN A 24 -0.44 -13.20 -5.12
CA GLN A 24 -1.19 -13.04 -3.86
C GLN A 24 -0.29 -13.08 -2.63
N PHE A 25 0.80 -13.85 -2.66
CA PHE A 25 1.69 -14.01 -1.51
C PHE A 25 2.46 -12.73 -1.17
N ARG A 26 2.77 -11.88 -2.16
CA ARG A 26 3.50 -10.63 -1.89
C ARG A 26 2.65 -9.59 -1.17
N CYS A 27 1.32 -9.71 -1.22
CA CYS A 27 0.39 -8.81 -0.55
C CYS A 27 -0.17 -9.37 0.77
N GLY A 28 0.18 -10.60 1.16
CA GLY A 28 -0.27 -11.23 2.42
C GLY A 28 -1.78 -11.39 2.57
N ARG A 29 -2.57 -11.26 1.50
CA ARG A 29 -4.04 -11.34 1.57
C ARG A 29 -4.54 -12.77 1.34
N PRO A 30 -5.50 -13.27 2.14
CA PRO A 30 -6.16 -14.55 1.88
C PRO A 30 -6.83 -14.58 0.50
N PRO A 31 -6.91 -15.74 -0.19
CA PRO A 31 -7.32 -15.86 -1.59
C PRO A 31 -8.77 -15.49 -1.95
N ALA A 32 -9.59 -14.99 -1.01
CA ALA A 32 -11.04 -14.91 -1.18
C ALA A 32 -11.66 -13.56 -0.77
N VAL A 33 -10.85 -12.53 -0.47
CA VAL A 33 -11.39 -11.21 -0.12
C VAL A 33 -11.64 -10.41 -1.39
N ASP A 34 -12.90 -10.41 -1.83
CA ASP A 34 -13.41 -9.60 -2.94
C ASP A 34 -13.43 -8.10 -2.56
N GLU A 35 -13.30 -7.21 -3.54
CA GLU A 35 -13.30 -5.74 -3.35
C GLU A 35 -14.64 -5.22 -2.80
N THR A 36 -15.69 -6.03 -2.86
CA THR A 36 -17.02 -5.73 -2.30
C THR A 36 -17.20 -6.15 -0.83
N MET A 37 -16.21 -6.82 -0.24
CA MET A 37 -16.33 -7.38 1.12
C MET A 37 -16.01 -6.37 2.23
N TYR A 38 -15.44 -5.22 1.92
CA TYR A 38 -15.30 -4.11 2.85
C TYR A 38 -16.47 -3.14 2.67
N ASP A 39 -17.65 -3.59 3.07
CA ASP A 39 -18.73 -2.67 3.40
C ASP A 39 -18.49 -2.14 4.82
N ASN A 40 -18.61 -0.82 4.95
CA ASN A 40 -18.45 0.02 6.13
C ASN A 40 -17.03 0.55 6.41
N GLU A 41 -16.83 1.76 5.88
CA GLU A 41 -16.01 2.82 6.48
C GLU A 41 -16.39 3.02 7.97
N VAL A 42 -15.92 2.14 8.85
CA VAL A 42 -15.83 2.51 10.27
C VAL A 42 -14.61 3.41 10.39
N MET A 43 -14.79 4.66 9.97
CA MET A 43 -13.85 5.73 10.30
C MET A 43 -13.93 5.88 11.81
N LEU A 44 -12.92 5.36 12.52
CA LEU A 44 -12.75 5.62 13.94
C LEU A 44 -12.39 7.10 14.08
N GLU A 45 -13.39 7.95 14.15
CA GLU A 45 -13.22 9.36 14.49
C GLU A 45 -12.63 9.42 15.90
N CYS A 46 -11.48 10.07 16.03
CA CYS A 46 -11.01 10.52 17.34
C CYS A 46 -11.57 11.91 17.54
N ASP A 47 -12.41 12.09 18.57
CA ASP A 47 -12.82 13.42 19.02
C ASP A 47 -11.58 14.14 19.55
N GLU A 48 -11.09 15.12 18.78
CA GLU A 48 -9.92 15.92 19.12
C GLU A 48 -10.34 17.00 20.14
N ALA A 49 -9.93 16.83 21.40
CA ALA A 49 -9.75 17.98 22.28
C ALA A 49 -8.46 18.69 21.86
N ASP A 50 -8.58 19.95 21.43
CA ASP A 50 -7.46 20.79 21.01
C ASP A 50 -6.35 20.79 22.09
N GLY A 51 -5.18 20.21 21.75
CA GLY A 51 -4.03 20.08 22.65
C GLY A 51 -3.88 18.75 23.39
N ALA A 52 -4.70 17.72 23.12
CA ALA A 52 -4.50 16.39 23.70
C ALA A 52 -3.21 15.71 23.15
N GLU A 53 -2.38 15.19 24.04
CA GLU A 53 -1.19 14.43 23.64
C GLU A 53 -1.57 13.20 22.79
N PRO A 54 -0.75 12.84 21.78
CA PRO A 54 -1.02 11.71 20.92
C PRO A 54 -1.07 10.42 21.75
N ASN A 55 -2.24 9.77 21.79
CA ASN A 55 -2.46 8.49 22.45
C ASN A 55 -2.43 7.34 21.42
N ARG A 56 -2.36 6.08 21.90
CA ARG A 56 -2.38 4.87 21.07
C ARG A 56 -3.57 4.80 20.12
N ARG A 57 -4.73 5.31 20.51
CA ARG A 57 -5.91 5.37 19.63
C ARG A 57 -5.64 6.17 18.36
N HIS A 58 -5.03 7.35 18.49
CA HIS A 58 -4.65 8.18 17.34
C HIS A 58 -3.71 7.42 16.41
N LEU A 59 -2.73 6.68 16.94
CA LEU A 59 -1.82 5.87 16.13
C LEU A 59 -2.55 4.79 15.30
N TYR A 60 -3.54 4.11 15.89
CA TYR A 60 -4.33 3.12 15.15
C TYR A 60 -5.17 3.77 14.05
N VAL A 61 -5.78 4.92 14.33
CA VAL A 61 -6.56 5.67 13.31
C VAL A 61 -5.67 6.14 12.17
N TRP A 62 -4.50 6.70 12.49
CA TRP A 62 -3.55 7.15 11.49
C TRP A 62 -3.01 6.00 10.65
N GLY A 63 -2.65 4.88 11.29
CA GLY A 63 -2.20 3.67 10.62
C GLY A 63 -3.27 3.09 9.70
N PHE A 64 -4.51 2.96 10.19
CA PHE A 64 -5.63 2.48 9.39
C PHE A 64 -5.93 3.39 8.19
N SER A 65 -5.89 4.72 8.38
CA SER A 65 -6.06 5.66 7.28
C SER A 65 -4.97 5.49 6.23
N LEU A 66 -3.73 5.26 6.64
CA LEU A 66 -2.61 5.02 5.72
C LEU A 66 -2.75 3.69 4.99
N ASP A 67 -3.19 2.64 5.67
CA ASP A 67 -3.51 1.33 5.09
C ASP A 67 -4.59 1.45 4.01
N ASN A 68 -5.61 2.28 4.22
CA ASN A 68 -6.64 2.52 3.22
C ASN A 68 -6.06 3.15 1.94
N ILE A 69 -5.19 4.16 2.09
CA ILE A 69 -4.50 4.78 0.94
C ILE A 69 -3.62 3.74 0.22
N GLN A 70 -2.89 2.91 0.97
CA GLN A 70 -2.08 1.83 0.41
C GLN A 70 -2.93 0.77 -0.32
N ASN A 71 -4.09 0.41 0.23
CA ASN A 71 -5.03 -0.52 -0.37
C ASN A 71 -5.57 0.02 -1.70
N ARG A 72 -5.97 1.30 -1.74
CA ARG A 72 -6.37 1.98 -2.99
C ARG A 72 -5.25 1.94 -4.03
N PHE A 73 -4.01 2.17 -3.62
CA PHE A 73 -2.85 2.07 -4.51
C PHE A 73 -2.73 0.66 -5.10
N CYS A 74 -2.80 -0.37 -4.27
CA CYS A 74 -2.76 -1.76 -4.74
C CYS A 74 -3.89 -2.07 -5.74
N ASN A 75 -5.09 -1.54 -5.52
CA ASN A 75 -6.22 -1.74 -6.43
C ASN A 75 -5.98 -1.04 -7.78
N ILE A 76 -5.46 0.20 -7.78
CA ILE A 76 -5.07 0.89 -9.03
C ILE A 76 -4.03 0.09 -9.81
N MET A 77 -3.06 -0.53 -9.12
CA MET A 77 -2.05 -1.37 -9.77
C MET A 77 -2.64 -2.62 -10.44
N LYS A 78 -3.69 -3.22 -9.84
CA LYS A 78 -4.39 -4.40 -10.35
C LYS A 78 -5.50 -4.10 -11.36
N SER A 79 -5.99 -2.87 -11.38
CA SER A 79 -7.04 -2.39 -12.29
C SER A 79 -6.71 -2.72 -13.75
N LYS A 80 -7.73 -2.88 -14.59
CA LYS A 80 -7.60 -3.07 -16.06
C LYS A 80 -7.75 -1.76 -16.85
N GLN A 81 -7.78 -0.61 -16.16
CA GLN A 81 -7.86 0.73 -16.76
C GLN A 81 -6.63 1.07 -17.62
N THR A 82 -6.78 2.11 -18.44
CA THR A 82 -5.72 2.62 -19.32
C THR A 82 -4.55 3.17 -18.51
N VAL A 83 -3.37 3.28 -19.14
CA VAL A 83 -2.17 3.84 -18.47
C VAL A 83 -2.40 5.30 -18.06
N ALA A 84 -3.13 6.08 -18.87
CA ALA A 84 -3.46 7.47 -18.58
C ALA A 84 -4.37 7.59 -17.34
N ASP A 85 -5.42 6.76 -17.26
CA ASP A 85 -6.34 6.77 -16.10
C ASP A 85 -5.63 6.36 -14.81
N ARG A 86 -4.74 5.36 -14.87
CA ARG A 86 -3.93 4.95 -13.71
C ARG A 86 -3.01 6.08 -13.25
N LEU A 87 -2.39 6.80 -14.18
CA LEU A 87 -1.52 7.94 -13.84
C LEU A 87 -2.30 9.06 -13.16
N ALA A 88 -3.51 9.38 -13.65
CA ALA A 88 -4.39 10.34 -13.00
C ALA A 88 -4.77 9.89 -11.57
N ALA A 89 -5.16 8.63 -11.41
CA ALA A 89 -5.51 8.07 -10.10
C ALA A 89 -4.32 8.03 -9.13
N ILE A 90 -3.11 7.76 -9.61
CA ILE A 90 -1.88 7.79 -8.79
C ILE A 90 -1.54 9.22 -8.35
N ALA A 91 -1.77 10.22 -9.21
CA ALA A 91 -1.55 11.62 -8.85
C ALA A 91 -2.52 12.09 -7.76
N GLU A 92 -3.80 11.68 -7.83
CA GLU A 92 -4.78 11.92 -6.77
C GLU A 92 -4.35 11.23 -5.46
N LEU A 93 -3.83 10.01 -5.55
CA LEU A 93 -3.40 9.23 -4.39
C LEU A 93 -2.14 9.82 -3.72
N ASP A 94 -1.20 10.38 -4.49
CA ASP A 94 -0.07 11.16 -3.97
C ASP A 94 -0.54 12.38 -3.17
N GLN A 95 -1.54 13.12 -3.71
CA GLN A 95 -2.15 14.25 -3.00
C GLN A 95 -2.81 13.83 -1.68
N GLN A 96 -3.56 12.72 -1.69
CA GLN A 96 -4.18 12.19 -0.47
C GLN A 96 -3.14 11.76 0.57
N ALA A 97 -2.05 11.11 0.14
CA ALA A 97 -0.96 10.74 1.05
C ALA A 97 -0.31 11.97 1.69
N MET A 98 -0.09 13.04 0.92
CA MET A 98 0.41 14.32 1.46
C MET A 98 -0.58 14.98 2.42
N ALA A 99 -1.87 14.99 2.07
CA ALA A 99 -2.91 15.54 2.94
C ALA A 99 -3.02 14.77 4.27
N TRP A 100 -2.93 13.44 4.24
CA TRP A 100 -2.86 12.60 5.44
C TRP A 100 -1.61 12.90 6.27
N ARG A 101 -0.45 13.12 5.64
CA ARG A 101 0.76 13.53 6.38
C ARG A 101 0.53 14.85 7.11
N ASP A 102 -0.10 15.81 6.43
CA ASP A 102 -0.28 17.17 6.93
C ASP A 102 -1.39 17.27 7.99
N SER A 103 -2.31 16.30 8.06
CA SER A 103 -3.28 16.18 9.16
C SER A 103 -2.68 15.69 10.48
N LEU A 104 -1.48 15.10 10.45
CA LEU A 104 -0.81 14.61 11.67
C LEU A 104 -0.23 15.77 12.51
N PRO A 105 -0.25 15.67 13.85
CA PRO A 105 0.48 16.57 14.73
C PRO A 105 1.97 16.61 14.40
N VAL A 106 2.60 17.78 14.51
CA VAL A 106 4.02 17.99 14.16
C VAL A 106 4.95 17.04 14.90
N SER A 107 4.64 16.69 16.15
CA SER A 107 5.43 15.76 16.98
C SER A 107 5.51 14.34 16.43
N CYS A 108 4.53 13.94 15.62
CA CYS A 108 4.39 12.60 15.04
C CYS A 108 4.45 12.60 13.51
N ARG A 109 4.67 13.75 12.88
CA ARG A 109 4.57 13.91 11.42
C ARG A 109 5.79 13.32 10.69
N PRO A 110 5.59 12.50 9.65
CA PRO A 110 6.68 12.04 8.79
C PRO A 110 7.50 13.20 8.22
N GLY A 111 8.84 13.09 8.29
CA GLY A 111 9.77 14.12 7.84
C GLY A 111 10.16 15.14 8.90
N HIS A 112 9.58 15.07 10.11
CA HIS A 112 10.01 15.81 11.28
C HIS A 112 10.66 14.85 12.29
N PRO A 113 11.56 15.33 13.17
CA PRO A 113 12.03 14.54 14.30
C PRO A 113 10.86 14.02 15.13
N ILE A 114 10.92 12.75 15.54
CA ILE A 114 9.87 12.14 16.35
C ILE A 114 10.00 12.69 17.78
N LEU A 115 9.01 13.47 18.20
CA LEU A 115 8.92 14.06 19.54
C LEU A 115 7.85 13.36 20.41
N ALA A 116 7.42 12.17 20.01
CA ALA A 116 6.43 11.37 20.72
C ALA A 116 7.01 10.75 22.02
N PRO A 117 6.17 10.44 23.02
CA PRO A 117 6.59 9.71 24.21
C PRO A 117 7.31 8.40 23.85
N SER A 118 8.28 7.99 24.67
CA SER A 118 9.11 6.79 24.41
C SER A 118 8.30 5.52 24.18
N GLU A 119 7.13 5.38 24.82
CA GLU A 119 6.24 4.22 24.65
C GLU A 119 5.57 4.17 23.26
N LEU A 120 5.46 5.31 22.59
CA LEU A 120 4.82 5.47 21.29
C LEU A 120 5.85 5.63 20.15
N TYR A 121 7.11 5.91 20.50
CA TYR A 121 8.19 6.17 19.55
C TYR A 121 8.26 5.11 18.44
N MET A 122 8.32 3.83 18.80
CA MET A 122 8.40 2.73 17.83
C MET A 122 7.18 2.67 16.90
N HIS A 123 5.99 2.96 17.41
CA HIS A 123 4.77 2.94 16.61
C HIS A 123 4.73 4.11 15.62
N VAL A 124 5.10 5.32 16.06
CA VAL A 124 5.23 6.50 15.18
C VAL A 124 6.29 6.25 14.11
N LEU A 125 7.41 5.65 14.49
CA LEU A 125 8.50 5.32 13.57
C LEU A 125 8.06 4.32 12.49
N LEU A 126 7.25 3.31 12.85
CA LEU A 126 6.67 2.37 11.88
C LEU A 126 5.71 3.08 10.91
N ILE A 127 4.87 4.00 11.41
CA ILE A 127 3.99 4.81 10.56
C ILE A 127 4.80 5.65 9.56
N HIS A 128 5.91 6.27 10.01
CA HIS A 128 6.81 7.02 9.11
C HIS A 128 7.38 6.11 8.03
N LEU A 129 7.87 4.92 8.41
CA LEU A 129 8.44 3.95 7.48
C LEU A 129 7.40 3.49 6.45
N GLN A 130 6.18 3.20 6.88
CA GLN A 130 5.08 2.80 6.00
C GLN A 130 4.75 3.91 5.00
N TYR A 131 4.65 5.16 5.47
CA TYR A 131 4.38 6.32 4.62
C TYR A 131 5.44 6.49 3.52
N PHE A 132 6.73 6.46 3.88
CA PHE A 132 7.81 6.61 2.91
C PHE A 132 7.90 5.43 1.93
N ASN A 133 7.58 4.21 2.38
CA ASN A 133 7.50 3.05 1.50
C ASN A 133 6.33 3.16 0.51
N LEU A 134 5.18 3.67 0.95
CA LEU A 134 4.04 3.95 0.07
C LEU A 134 4.40 5.02 -0.97
N LEU A 135 4.95 6.17 -0.56
CA LEU A 135 5.41 7.21 -1.48
C LEU A 135 6.41 6.69 -2.51
N ARG A 136 7.40 5.90 -2.06
CA ARG A 136 8.37 5.27 -2.97
C ARG A 136 7.64 4.41 -4.02
N SER A 137 6.64 3.64 -3.60
CA SER A 137 5.86 2.76 -4.48
C SER A 137 5.03 3.56 -5.48
N ILE A 138 4.37 4.64 -5.03
CA ILE A 138 3.63 5.60 -5.85
C ILE A 138 4.54 6.18 -6.93
N TYR A 139 5.70 6.71 -6.55
CA TYR A 139 6.64 7.29 -7.50
C TYR A 139 7.18 6.25 -8.48
N TRP A 140 7.50 5.05 -8.01
CA TRP A 140 7.95 3.97 -8.89
C TRP A 140 6.86 3.52 -9.88
N ALA A 141 5.60 3.48 -9.46
CA ALA A 141 4.49 3.17 -10.35
C ALA A 141 4.29 4.28 -11.40
N ALA A 142 4.25 5.54 -10.98
CA ALA A 142 4.19 6.69 -11.88
C ALA A 142 5.35 6.68 -12.88
N MET A 143 6.56 6.34 -12.42
CA MET A 143 7.75 6.13 -13.25
C MET A 143 7.53 5.08 -14.33
N THR A 144 7.03 3.92 -13.91
CA THR A 144 6.86 2.76 -14.80
C THR A 144 5.80 3.05 -15.86
N PHE A 145 4.73 3.75 -15.49
CA PHE A 145 3.68 4.14 -16.42
C PHE A 145 4.12 5.29 -17.34
N THR A 146 4.87 6.27 -16.84
CA THR A 146 5.44 7.35 -17.67
C THR A 146 6.56 6.87 -18.58
N SER A 147 7.39 5.91 -18.17
CA SER A 147 8.39 5.26 -19.03
C SER A 147 7.77 4.57 -20.24
N ARG A 148 6.56 4.02 -20.10
CA ARG A 148 5.80 3.47 -21.23
C ARG A 148 5.33 4.55 -22.21
N LEU A 149 5.33 5.81 -21.77
CA LEU A 149 4.95 6.97 -22.59
C LEU A 149 6.17 7.73 -23.13
N ASN A 150 7.25 7.87 -22.35
CA ASN A 150 8.51 8.54 -22.72
C ASN A 150 9.72 8.04 -21.88
N PRO A 151 10.66 7.28 -22.47
CA PRO A 151 11.77 6.66 -21.73
C PRO A 151 12.94 7.58 -21.32
N ASP A 152 13.04 8.80 -21.87
CA ASP A 152 14.24 9.65 -21.70
C ASP A 152 14.25 10.55 -20.44
N VAL A 153 13.10 10.77 -19.79
CA VAL A 153 12.96 11.68 -18.63
C VAL A 153 13.30 10.98 -17.29
N LEU A 154 13.72 9.71 -17.35
CA LEU A 154 13.67 8.79 -16.22
C LEU A 154 14.83 8.92 -15.21
N SER A 155 15.97 9.47 -15.58
CA SER A 155 17.23 9.27 -14.82
C SER A 155 17.38 10.16 -13.58
N LEU A 156 16.81 11.37 -13.55
CA LEU A 156 17.13 12.34 -12.49
C LEU A 156 16.19 12.24 -11.27
N ARG A 157 14.91 11.93 -11.49
CA ARG A 157 13.88 11.89 -10.43
C ARG A 157 13.84 10.54 -9.67
N ILE A 158 14.21 9.43 -10.32
CA ILE A 158 14.42 8.12 -9.66
C ILE A 158 15.49 8.22 -8.59
N ARG A 159 16.58 8.92 -8.91
CA ARG A 159 17.72 9.00 -8.01
C ARG A 159 17.37 9.76 -6.74
N SER A 160 16.59 10.84 -6.84
CA SER A 160 16.18 11.64 -5.69
C SER A 160 15.20 10.92 -4.76
N SER A 161 14.21 10.19 -5.28
CA SER A 161 13.28 9.41 -4.44
C SER A 161 13.97 8.21 -3.77
N HIS A 162 14.92 7.58 -4.45
CA HIS A 162 15.75 6.52 -3.86
C HIS A 162 16.62 7.05 -2.72
N ILE A 163 17.27 8.21 -2.91
CA ILE A 163 18.08 8.87 -1.88
C ILE A 163 17.22 9.19 -0.64
N LEU A 164 16.06 9.82 -0.81
CA LEU A 164 15.20 10.20 0.31
C LEU A 164 14.81 9.02 1.21
N CYS A 165 14.46 7.88 0.60
CA CYS A 165 14.01 6.74 1.38
C CYS A 165 15.17 5.85 1.87
N VAL A 166 16.35 5.92 1.26
CA VAL A 166 17.59 5.38 1.84
C VAL A 166 18.03 6.22 3.04
N ASP A 167 17.93 7.55 2.96
CA ASP A 167 18.25 8.46 4.06
C ASP A 167 17.29 8.26 5.23
N ALA A 168 15.99 8.11 4.98
CA ALA A 168 15.01 7.74 6.00
C ALA A 168 15.36 6.40 6.67
N ALA A 169 15.75 5.38 5.89
CA ALA A 169 16.16 4.07 6.42
C ALA A 169 17.46 4.15 7.23
N ARG A 170 18.44 4.97 6.82
CA ARG A 170 19.66 5.20 7.59
C ARG A 170 19.37 5.94 8.90
N SER A 171 18.49 6.93 8.87
CA SER A 171 18.05 7.64 10.08
C SER A 171 17.38 6.69 11.06
N PHE A 172 16.53 5.78 10.56
CA PHE A 172 15.91 4.72 11.37
C PHE A 172 16.95 3.83 12.07
N ILE A 173 17.94 3.32 11.33
CA ILE A 173 19.02 2.49 11.90
C ILE A 173 19.81 3.26 12.95
N LYS A 174 20.10 4.55 12.69
CA LYS A 174 20.83 5.39 13.64
C LYS A 174 20.06 5.54 14.95
N SER A 175 18.75 5.82 14.88
CA SER A 175 17.89 5.95 16.06
C SER A 175 17.73 4.66 16.87
N LEU A 176 17.95 3.48 16.28
CA LEU A 176 17.94 2.21 17.00
C LEU A 176 19.27 1.88 17.71
N ASN A 177 20.36 2.54 17.32
CA ASN A 177 21.71 2.25 17.82
C ASN A 177 22.21 3.30 18.84
N GLU A 178 21.41 4.31 19.15
CA GLU A 178 21.62 5.25 20.26
C GLU A 178 20.90 4.75 21.52
#